data_AF-A0A1J5NYV9-F1
#
_entry.id   AF-A0A1J5NYV9-F1
#
_cell.length_a   1.000
_cell.length_b   1.000
_cell.length_c   1.000
_cell.angle_alpha   90.00
_cell.angle_beta   90.00
_cell.angle_gamma   90.00
#
_symmetry.space_group_name_H-M   'P 1'
#
loop_
_entity.id
_entity.type
_entity.pdbx_description
1 polymer ?
#
loop_
_entity_poly.entity_id
_entity_poly.type
_entity_poly.pdbx_seq_one_letter_code
_entity_poly.pdbx_strand_id
1 'polypeptide(L)'
;MTAATLDALSGGRFRLGLGVSGPQVSEGWHGVRFASPLARTREYVEIVKLALARQVVKYQGEFFTLPLPDGPGRALRLTVHPERESLPILIAAVGPKNLELAGEIADGWLAVFLTPDFASEQLDHISKGRAKVGKDLQGFEVMATLPISPGPDLAACADLVRPYAALYVGGMGSKEQNFYNALAIRMGYEEAANEVQTKYLARDYEGAMNALPLEFLDRTSLLGTTEQIAARMREYADAGVTTLALALPDSVPLPLRIGALRIGAAAYQLSGLS
;
A
#
# COMPACT_ATOMS: atom_id res chain seq x y z
N MET A 1 -15.18 11.96 10.45
CA MET A 1 -16.59 11.65 10.09
C MET A 1 -16.67 10.60 9.01
N THR A 2 -16.10 10.82 7.82
CA THR A 2 -16.21 9.91 6.66
C THR A 2 -16.00 8.42 6.96
N ALA A 3 -14.90 8.06 7.65
CA ALA A 3 -14.62 6.66 7.97
C ALA A 3 -15.73 6.00 8.81
N ALA A 4 -16.24 6.67 9.85
CA ALA A 4 -17.33 6.17 10.68
C ALA A 4 -18.65 6.04 9.90
N THR A 5 -18.92 6.98 8.98
CA THR A 5 -20.09 6.91 8.11
C THR A 5 -20.01 5.72 7.16
N LEU A 6 -18.86 5.49 6.53
CA LEU A 6 -18.66 4.32 5.66
C LEU A 6 -18.73 3.00 6.44
N ASP A 7 -18.22 2.99 7.67
CA ASP A 7 -18.34 1.84 8.57
C ASP A 7 -19.79 1.49 8.84
N ALA A 8 -20.61 2.47 9.25
CA ALA A 8 -22.04 2.30 9.48
C ALA A 8 -22.80 1.88 8.20
N LEU A 9 -22.59 2.58 7.07
CA LEU A 9 -23.29 2.27 5.81
C LEU A 9 -22.93 0.90 5.24
N SER A 10 -21.71 0.42 5.51
CA SER A 10 -21.25 -0.88 5.03
C SER A 10 -21.64 -2.04 5.94
N GLY A 11 -22.19 -1.79 7.13
CA GLY A 11 -22.41 -2.80 8.16
C GLY A 11 -21.10 -3.36 8.70
N GLY A 12 -20.12 -2.50 8.98
CA GLY A 12 -18.84 -2.90 9.57
C GLY A 12 -17.84 -3.52 8.61
N ARG A 13 -17.99 -3.32 7.29
CA ARG A 13 -17.09 -3.91 6.26
C ARG A 13 -15.98 -2.96 5.79
N PHE A 14 -16.05 -1.68 6.14
CA PHE A 14 -15.06 -0.69 5.74
C PHE A 14 -13.67 -1.00 6.33
N ARG A 15 -12.59 -0.53 5.71
CA ARG A 15 -11.23 -0.55 6.29
C ARG A 15 -10.60 0.80 5.96
N LEU A 16 -9.95 1.45 6.94
CA LEU A 16 -9.34 2.75 6.72
C LEU A 16 -7.87 2.59 6.32
N GLY A 17 -7.60 2.70 5.02
CA GLY A 17 -6.23 2.82 4.51
C GLY A 17 -5.71 4.25 4.62
N LEU A 18 -4.53 4.43 5.21
CA LEU A 18 -3.84 5.73 5.34
C LEU A 18 -2.44 5.67 4.73
N GLY A 19 -2.01 6.76 4.11
CA GLY A 19 -0.66 6.89 3.56
C GLY A 19 -0.26 8.36 3.50
N VAL A 20 1.05 8.61 3.51
CA VAL A 20 1.62 9.97 3.53
C VAL A 20 1.79 10.60 2.14
N SER A 21 1.50 9.84 1.07
CA SER A 21 1.88 10.17 -0.31
C SER A 21 3.39 10.41 -0.46
N GLY A 22 3.81 10.98 -1.60
CA GLY A 22 5.18 11.45 -1.83
C GLY A 22 5.29 12.99 -1.79
N PRO A 23 6.52 13.53 -1.80
CA PRO A 23 6.77 14.98 -1.74
C PRO A 23 6.05 15.76 -2.84
N GLN A 24 6.03 15.24 -4.06
CA GLN A 24 5.37 15.88 -5.20
C GLN A 24 3.87 16.10 -4.98
N VAL A 25 3.17 15.11 -4.43
CA VAL A 25 1.72 15.22 -4.16
C VAL A 25 1.45 16.07 -2.93
N SER A 26 2.21 15.85 -1.85
CA SER A 26 2.02 16.58 -0.60
C SER A 26 2.25 18.08 -0.77
N GLU A 27 3.34 18.47 -1.44
CA GLU A 27 3.67 19.87 -1.65
C GLU A 27 2.94 20.46 -2.85
N GLY A 28 2.79 19.70 -3.93
CA GLY A 28 2.19 20.19 -5.18
C GLY A 28 0.67 20.31 -5.14
N TRP A 29 -0.05 19.32 -4.60
CA TRP A 29 -1.52 19.33 -4.57
C TRP A 29 -2.08 19.87 -3.26
N HIS A 30 -1.45 19.54 -2.13
CA HIS A 30 -1.97 19.90 -0.83
C HIS A 30 -1.31 21.15 -0.22
N GLY A 31 -0.19 21.63 -0.79
CA GLY A 31 0.54 22.79 -0.26
C GLY A 31 1.14 22.53 1.13
N VAL A 32 1.38 21.26 1.47
CA VAL A 32 1.88 20.84 2.78
C VAL A 32 3.31 20.32 2.62
N ARG A 33 4.25 20.90 3.38
CA ARG A 33 5.66 20.45 3.38
C ARG A 33 5.77 18.98 3.73
N PHE A 34 6.55 18.25 2.94
CA PHE A 34 6.83 16.84 3.17
C PHE A 34 7.96 16.66 4.19
N ALA A 35 7.66 16.96 5.46
CA ALA A 35 8.61 16.85 6.57
C ALA A 35 8.11 15.85 7.63
N SER A 36 9.06 15.13 8.24
CA SER A 36 8.82 14.23 9.38
C SER A 36 7.63 13.27 9.20
N PRO A 37 7.54 12.51 8.09
CA PRO A 37 6.35 11.72 7.74
C PRO A 37 6.00 10.68 8.83
N LEU A 38 6.98 10.14 9.54
CA LEU A 38 6.77 9.19 10.64
C LEU A 38 6.00 9.81 11.81
N ALA A 39 6.51 10.93 12.36
CA ALA A 39 5.89 11.59 13.50
C ALA A 39 4.51 12.12 13.13
N ARG A 40 4.38 12.75 11.95
CA ARG A 40 3.10 13.23 11.45
C ARG A 40 2.06 12.11 11.29
N THR A 41 2.46 10.95 10.78
CA THR A 41 1.56 9.79 10.64
C THR A 41 1.09 9.30 12.00
N ARG A 42 2.00 9.20 12.98
CA ARG A 42 1.67 8.80 14.34
C ARG A 42 0.61 9.72 14.94
N GLU A 43 0.87 11.03 14.94
CA GLU A 43 -0.07 12.01 15.51
C GLU A 43 -1.44 11.95 14.81
N TYR A 44 -1.44 11.83 13.47
CA TYR A 44 -2.67 11.74 12.71
C TYR A 44 -3.48 10.48 13.06
N VAL A 45 -2.83 9.31 13.15
CA VAL A 45 -3.48 8.05 13.54
C VAL A 45 -4.01 8.11 14.97
N GLU A 46 -3.27 8.71 15.90
CA GLU A 46 -3.74 8.93 17.28
C GLU A 46 -5.01 9.79 17.32
N ILE A 47 -5.03 10.91 16.59
CA ILE A 47 -6.21 11.78 16.46
C ILE A 47 -7.39 11.02 15.85
N VAL A 48 -7.15 10.25 14.78
CA VAL A 48 -8.19 9.42 14.14
C VAL A 48 -8.75 8.40 15.12
N LYS A 49 -7.90 7.71 15.89
CA LYS A 49 -8.33 6.74 16.92
C LYS A 49 -9.15 7.41 18.02
N LEU A 50 -8.74 8.58 18.52
CA LEU A 50 -9.52 9.37 19.49
C LEU A 50 -10.92 9.72 18.94
N ALA A 51 -10.98 10.17 17.69
CA ALA A 51 -12.23 10.55 17.04
C ALA A 51 -13.16 9.35 16.81
N LEU A 52 -12.63 8.21 16.36
CA LEU A 52 -13.38 6.98 16.10
C LEU A 52 -13.86 6.31 17.40
N ALA A 53 -13.07 6.38 18.47
CA ALA A 53 -13.48 5.99 19.82
C ALA A 53 -14.50 6.97 20.44
N ARG A 54 -14.95 7.99 19.69
CA ARG A 54 -15.89 9.04 20.11
C ARG A 54 -15.48 9.74 21.40
N GLN A 55 -14.18 9.88 21.63
CA GLN A 55 -13.69 10.75 22.70
C GLN A 55 -13.88 12.22 22.30
N VAL A 56 -13.85 13.11 23.30
CA VAL A 56 -13.74 14.54 23.03
C VAL A 56 -12.30 14.79 22.55
N VAL A 57 -12.13 15.09 21.28
CA VAL A 57 -10.80 15.17 20.66
C VAL A 57 -10.08 16.43 21.14
N LYS A 58 -9.00 16.21 21.89
CA LYS A 58 -8.00 17.19 22.28
C LYS A 58 -6.63 16.60 21.96
N TYR A 59 -5.75 17.39 21.35
CA TYR A 59 -4.45 16.90 20.94
C TYR A 59 -3.42 18.04 20.93
N GLN A 60 -2.22 17.77 21.45
CA GLN A 60 -1.11 18.71 21.50
C GLN A 60 0.16 17.97 21.05
N GLY A 61 0.36 17.91 19.74
CA GLY A 61 1.54 17.33 19.11
C GLY A 61 2.46 18.40 18.51
N GLU A 62 3.52 17.93 17.87
CA GLU A 62 4.46 18.73 17.08
C GLU A 62 3.81 19.23 15.77
N PHE A 63 2.97 18.39 15.13
CA PHE A 63 2.36 18.70 13.84
C PHE A 63 0.89 19.10 13.94
N PHE A 64 0.17 18.59 14.93
CA PHE A 64 -1.25 18.86 15.11
C PHE A 64 -1.54 19.42 16.50
N THR A 65 -2.25 20.55 16.54
CA THR A 65 -2.83 21.12 17.77
C THR A 65 -4.33 21.24 17.59
N LEU A 66 -5.10 20.58 18.46
CA LEU A 66 -6.56 20.50 18.38
C LEU A 66 -7.20 20.71 19.77
N PRO A 67 -8.12 21.68 19.94
CA PRO A 67 -8.43 22.74 18.99
C PRO A 67 -7.25 23.71 18.81
N LEU A 68 -7.27 24.50 17.72
CA LEU A 68 -6.28 25.56 17.52
C LEU A 68 -6.37 26.60 18.66
N PRO A 69 -5.23 27.11 19.14
CA PRO A 69 -5.19 27.99 20.31
C PRO A 69 -5.70 29.41 20.03
N ASP A 70 -5.68 29.83 18.77
CA ASP A 70 -5.91 31.19 18.29
C ASP A 70 -7.16 31.32 17.42
N GLY A 71 -8.11 30.39 17.55
CA GLY A 71 -9.37 30.39 16.78
C GLY A 71 -10.60 30.08 17.63
N PRO A 72 -11.81 30.14 17.03
CA PRO A 72 -13.06 29.82 17.71
C PRO A 72 -13.27 28.31 17.94
N GLY A 73 -12.27 27.48 17.59
CA GLY A 73 -12.34 26.04 17.66
C GLY A 73 -12.58 25.53 19.07
N ARG A 74 -13.30 24.41 19.18
CA ARG A 74 -13.53 23.71 20.45
C ARG A 74 -13.18 22.25 20.29
N ALA A 75 -12.89 21.60 21.42
CA ALA A 75 -12.77 20.15 21.44
C ALA A 75 -14.15 19.54 21.13
N LEU A 76 -14.22 18.71 20.10
CA LEU A 76 -15.47 18.13 19.61
C LEU A 76 -15.44 16.61 19.74
N ARG A 77 -16.63 16.03 19.84
CA ARG A 77 -16.85 14.59 19.81
C ARG A 77 -17.59 14.24 18.53
N LEU A 78 -17.20 13.14 17.91
CA LEU A 78 -17.90 12.62 16.74
C LEU A 78 -19.36 12.27 17.08
N THR A 79 -20.31 12.79 16.30
CA THR A 79 -21.74 12.51 16.48
C THR A 79 -22.18 11.20 15.84
N VAL A 80 -21.54 10.83 14.72
CA VAL A 80 -21.72 9.54 14.03
C VAL A 80 -21.21 8.40 14.92
N HIS A 81 -21.97 7.32 15.01
CA HIS A 81 -21.54 6.09 15.66
C HIS A 81 -20.98 5.17 14.58
N PRO A 82 -19.70 4.77 14.64
CA PRO A 82 -19.22 3.63 13.86
C PRO A 82 -20.03 2.38 14.21
N GLU A 83 -20.11 1.44 13.28
CA GLU A 83 -20.72 0.12 13.52
C GLU A 83 -19.84 -0.71 14.45
N ARG A 84 -18.51 -0.64 14.25
CA ARG A 84 -17.53 -1.38 15.06
C ARG A 84 -16.93 -0.51 16.15
N GLU A 85 -16.71 -1.10 17.32
CA GLU A 85 -15.98 -0.45 18.42
C GLU A 85 -14.55 -0.06 18.02
N SER A 86 -13.91 -0.87 17.18
CA SER A 86 -12.58 -0.62 16.62
C SER A 86 -12.60 -0.79 15.10
N LEU A 87 -12.55 0.33 14.38
CA LEU A 87 -12.45 0.37 12.92
C LEU A 87 -10.98 0.09 12.52
N PRO A 88 -10.68 -0.97 11.73
CA PRO A 88 -9.32 -1.33 11.34
C PRO A 88 -8.64 -0.23 10.52
N ILE A 89 -7.44 0.15 10.96
CA ILE A 89 -6.59 1.12 10.28
C ILE A 89 -5.41 0.38 9.64
N LEU A 90 -5.26 0.48 8.32
CA LEU A 90 -4.12 -0.05 7.60
C LEU A 90 -3.23 1.11 7.13
N ILE A 91 -1.91 0.95 7.22
CA ILE A 91 -0.95 1.97 6.76
C ILE A 91 -0.24 1.49 5.51
N ALA A 92 -0.21 2.33 4.47
CA ALA A 92 0.67 2.16 3.33
C ALA A 92 2.09 2.62 3.71
N ALA A 93 3.03 1.68 3.68
CA ALA A 93 4.41 1.88 4.08
C ALA A 93 5.37 1.15 3.14
N VAL A 94 6.53 1.76 2.90
CA VAL A 94 7.55 1.24 1.97
C VAL A 94 8.93 1.10 2.62
N GLY A 95 9.41 2.16 3.27
CA GLY A 95 10.74 2.15 3.91
C GLY A 95 10.75 1.46 5.28
N PRO A 96 11.90 0.92 5.73
CA PRO A 96 12.06 0.19 7.00
C PRO A 96 11.42 0.88 8.22
N LYS A 97 11.68 2.17 8.42
CA LYS A 97 11.12 2.92 9.57
C LYS A 97 9.61 3.10 9.48
N ASN A 98 9.06 3.22 8.26
CA ASN A 98 7.61 3.31 8.06
C ASN A 98 6.93 1.95 8.30
N LEU A 99 7.59 0.85 7.93
CA LEU A 99 7.11 -0.51 8.22
C LEU A 99 7.10 -0.76 9.73
N GLU A 100 8.18 -0.40 10.42
CA GLU A 100 8.23 -0.49 11.89
C GLU A 100 7.15 0.36 12.57
N LEU A 101 6.91 1.58 12.08
CA LEU A 101 5.81 2.41 12.56
C LEU A 101 4.45 1.76 12.29
N ALA A 102 4.22 1.23 11.10
CA ALA A 102 2.96 0.58 10.73
C ALA A 102 2.66 -0.62 11.64
N GLY A 103 3.66 -1.45 11.93
CA GLY A 103 3.52 -2.53 12.92
C GLY A 103 3.13 -2.00 14.29
N GLU A 104 3.71 -0.89 14.73
CA GLU A 104 3.43 -0.34 16.06
C GLU A 104 2.02 0.26 16.20
N ILE A 105 1.55 1.02 15.21
CA ILE A 105 0.36 1.88 15.38
C ILE A 105 -0.87 1.44 14.59
N ALA A 106 -0.75 0.47 13.68
CA ALA A 106 -1.84 0.05 12.78
C ALA A 106 -2.34 -1.37 13.08
N ASP A 107 -3.46 -1.71 12.45
CA ASP A 107 -4.06 -3.05 12.46
C ASP A 107 -3.66 -3.85 11.21
N GLY A 108 -3.04 -3.19 10.22
CA GLY A 108 -2.48 -3.86 9.05
C GLY A 108 -1.59 -2.95 8.19
N TRP A 109 -1.04 -3.54 7.14
CA TRP A 109 -0.12 -2.93 6.20
C TRP A 109 -0.64 -3.08 4.76
N LEU A 110 -0.62 -1.98 4.01
CA LEU A 110 -0.87 -1.96 2.57
C LEU A 110 0.47 -2.02 1.85
N ALA A 111 0.84 -3.21 1.39
CA ALA A 111 2.09 -3.49 0.71
C ALA A 111 2.00 -3.23 -0.80
N VAL A 112 3.10 -2.72 -1.35
CA VAL A 112 3.31 -2.44 -2.78
C VAL A 112 4.65 -3.02 -3.19
N PHE A 113 4.71 -3.67 -4.35
CA PHE A 113 5.88 -4.43 -4.82
C PHE A 113 6.45 -5.42 -3.79
N LEU A 114 5.58 -5.97 -2.96
CA LEU A 114 5.92 -7.12 -2.13
C LEU A 114 6.11 -8.33 -3.04
N THR A 115 7.16 -9.13 -2.81
CA THR A 115 7.35 -10.42 -3.47
C THR A 115 7.51 -11.51 -2.42
N PRO A 116 7.08 -12.76 -2.69
CA PRO A 116 7.16 -13.83 -1.69
C PRO A 116 8.58 -14.08 -1.15
N ASP A 117 9.59 -13.92 -1.99
CA ASP A 117 11.01 -14.14 -1.67
C ASP A 117 11.66 -13.00 -0.88
N PHE A 118 11.09 -11.79 -0.97
CA PHE A 118 11.59 -10.61 -0.25
C PHE A 118 10.73 -10.24 0.96
N ALA A 119 9.58 -10.91 1.15
CA ALA A 119 8.60 -10.58 2.19
C ALA A 119 9.17 -10.59 3.61
N SER A 120 10.11 -11.49 3.90
CA SER A 120 10.74 -11.60 5.22
C SER A 120 11.44 -10.31 5.66
N GLU A 121 12.14 -9.61 4.76
CA GLU A 121 12.79 -8.33 5.07
C GLU A 121 11.78 -7.30 5.58
N GLN A 122 10.65 -7.18 4.88
CA GLN A 122 9.64 -6.18 5.20
C GLN A 122 8.83 -6.58 6.44
N LEU A 123 8.49 -7.87 6.57
CA LEU A 123 7.77 -8.41 7.73
C LEU A 123 8.60 -8.38 9.01
N ASP A 124 9.93 -8.46 8.93
CA ASP A 124 10.82 -8.28 10.08
C ASP A 124 10.72 -6.86 10.64
N HIS A 125 10.62 -5.85 9.78
CA HIS A 125 10.39 -4.47 10.22
C HIS A 125 9.02 -4.30 10.87
N ILE A 126 7.97 -4.86 10.29
CA ILE A 126 6.62 -4.85 10.89
C ILE A 126 6.66 -5.54 12.26
N SER A 127 7.30 -6.69 12.36
CA SER A 127 7.41 -7.48 13.60
C SER A 127 8.13 -6.72 14.71
N LYS A 128 9.20 -5.98 14.38
CA LYS A 128 9.86 -5.05 15.33
C LYS A 128 8.89 -3.99 15.85
N GLY A 129 8.05 -3.44 14.98
CA GLY A 129 6.98 -2.51 15.35
C GLY A 129 5.95 -3.12 16.29
N ARG A 130 5.46 -4.32 15.96
CA ARG A 130 4.50 -5.07 16.78
C ARG A 130 5.04 -5.37 18.18
N ALA A 131 6.31 -5.77 18.26
CA ALA A 131 6.95 -6.10 19.53
C ALA A 131 7.00 -4.91 20.51
N LYS A 132 7.11 -3.67 20.03
CA LYS A 132 7.10 -2.46 20.88
C LYS A 132 5.78 -2.26 21.64
N VAL A 133 4.68 -2.80 21.11
CA VAL A 133 3.35 -2.75 21.75
C VAL A 133 2.95 -4.11 22.32
N GLY A 134 3.91 -5.01 22.51
CA GLY A 134 3.68 -6.33 23.11
C GLY A 134 2.80 -7.26 22.26
N LYS A 135 2.78 -7.08 20.94
CA LYS A 135 2.00 -7.90 20.00
C LYS A 135 2.93 -8.64 19.04
N ASP A 136 2.42 -9.73 18.47
CA ASP A 136 2.99 -10.42 17.32
C ASP A 136 2.19 -10.06 16.04
N LEU A 137 2.40 -10.82 14.96
CA LEU A 137 1.65 -10.65 13.70
C LEU A 137 0.23 -11.25 13.75
N GLN A 138 -0.18 -11.90 14.84
CA GLN A 138 -1.53 -12.48 14.94
C GLN A 138 -2.58 -11.37 14.83
N GLY A 139 -3.51 -11.54 13.88
CA GLY A 139 -4.56 -10.58 13.59
C GLY A 139 -4.08 -9.27 12.93
N PHE A 140 -2.81 -9.17 12.54
CA PHE A 140 -2.31 -8.05 11.73
C PHE A 140 -2.53 -8.34 10.25
N GLU A 141 -3.27 -7.49 9.55
CA GLU A 141 -3.58 -7.70 8.13
C GLU A 141 -2.39 -7.31 7.26
N VAL A 142 -1.80 -8.26 6.53
CA VAL A 142 -0.79 -8.02 5.50
C VAL A 142 -1.48 -8.05 4.16
N MET A 143 -1.77 -6.87 3.60
CA MET A 143 -2.49 -6.73 2.33
C MET A 143 -1.53 -6.35 1.21
N ALA A 144 -1.27 -7.27 0.28
CA ALA A 144 -0.46 -7.01 -0.90
C ALA A 144 -1.33 -6.56 -2.08
N THR A 145 -1.03 -5.40 -2.66
CA THR A 145 -1.70 -4.92 -3.88
C THR A 145 -0.93 -5.36 -5.10
N LEU A 146 -1.52 -6.24 -5.91
CA LEU A 146 -0.87 -6.89 -7.05
C LEU A 146 -1.63 -6.62 -8.35
N PRO A 147 -0.96 -6.06 -9.38
CA PRO A 147 -1.49 -6.10 -10.74
C PRO A 147 -1.76 -7.54 -11.18
N ILE A 148 -2.88 -7.77 -11.87
CA ILE A 148 -3.22 -9.08 -12.44
C ILE A 148 -3.39 -9.00 -13.95
N SER A 149 -2.72 -9.91 -14.66
CA SER A 149 -2.83 -10.04 -16.12
C SER A 149 -2.75 -11.52 -16.51
N PRO A 150 -3.90 -12.20 -16.72
CA PRO A 150 -3.89 -13.60 -17.09
C PRO A 150 -3.68 -13.83 -18.59
N GLY A 151 -2.98 -14.91 -18.92
CA GLY A 151 -2.73 -15.32 -20.31
C GLY A 151 -1.69 -16.43 -20.41
N PRO A 152 -1.61 -17.13 -21.56
CA PRO A 152 -0.66 -18.24 -21.75
C PRO A 152 0.78 -17.77 -22.01
N ASP A 153 0.97 -16.52 -22.43
CA ASP A 153 2.28 -15.92 -22.68
C ASP A 153 2.63 -14.94 -21.56
N LEU A 154 3.64 -15.29 -20.77
CA LEU A 154 4.10 -14.50 -19.63
C LEU A 154 4.61 -13.11 -20.04
N ALA A 155 5.32 -13.00 -21.16
CA ALA A 155 5.87 -11.72 -21.63
C ALA A 155 4.74 -10.77 -22.03
N ALA A 156 3.76 -11.27 -22.79
CA ALA A 156 2.58 -10.50 -23.15
C ALA A 156 1.76 -10.07 -21.93
N CYS A 157 1.67 -10.92 -20.90
CA CYS A 157 1.04 -10.55 -19.62
C CYS A 157 1.80 -9.44 -18.90
N ALA A 158 3.14 -9.51 -18.88
CA ALA A 158 3.98 -8.52 -18.24
C ALA A 158 3.86 -7.15 -18.91
N ASP A 159 3.72 -7.11 -20.23
CA ASP A 159 3.57 -5.85 -20.98
C ASP A 159 2.32 -5.05 -20.59
N LEU A 160 1.25 -5.73 -20.14
CA LEU A 160 0.03 -5.06 -19.67
C LEU A 160 0.21 -4.35 -18.31
N VAL A 161 1.16 -4.78 -17.49
CA VAL A 161 1.44 -4.21 -16.16
C VAL A 161 2.72 -3.35 -16.14
N ARG A 162 3.56 -3.45 -17.16
CA ARG A 162 4.82 -2.70 -17.33
C ARG A 162 4.65 -1.18 -17.20
N PRO A 163 3.62 -0.51 -17.77
CA PRO A 163 3.43 0.93 -17.60
C PRO A 163 3.23 1.34 -16.14
N TYR A 164 2.51 0.52 -15.36
CA TYR A 164 2.29 0.74 -13.93
C TYR A 164 3.62 0.66 -13.17
N ALA A 165 4.40 -0.38 -13.41
CA ALA A 165 5.71 -0.54 -12.78
C ALA A 165 6.67 0.60 -13.13
N ALA A 166 6.72 1.02 -14.40
CA ALA A 166 7.59 2.10 -14.87
C ALA A 166 7.23 3.44 -14.21
N LEU A 167 5.94 3.75 -14.07
CA LEU A 167 5.49 4.95 -13.37
C LEU A 167 5.94 4.94 -11.90
N TYR A 168 5.80 3.83 -11.19
CA TYR A 168 6.15 3.78 -9.77
C TYR A 168 7.68 3.83 -9.57
N VAL A 169 8.42 2.96 -10.26
CA VAL A 169 9.88 2.87 -10.15
C VAL A 169 10.57 4.12 -10.70
N GLY A 170 9.99 4.78 -11.71
CA GLY A 170 10.60 5.94 -12.36
C GLY A 170 10.03 7.31 -11.99
N GLY A 171 8.71 7.42 -11.83
CA GLY A 171 7.99 8.70 -11.82
C GLY A 171 7.30 9.10 -10.51
N MET A 172 7.08 8.18 -9.56
CA MET A 172 6.37 8.45 -8.30
C MET A 172 7.29 9.05 -7.20
N GLY A 173 8.08 10.06 -7.59
CA GLY A 173 9.04 10.75 -6.72
C GLY A 173 9.99 11.66 -7.50
N SER A 174 10.88 12.34 -6.78
CA SER A 174 12.03 13.02 -7.42
C SER A 174 13.16 12.01 -7.66
N LYS A 175 14.22 12.45 -8.35
CA LYS A 175 15.44 11.66 -8.53
C LYS A 175 16.03 11.23 -7.17
N GLU A 176 16.03 12.13 -6.20
CA GLU A 176 16.62 11.92 -4.87
C GLU A 176 15.65 11.25 -3.89
N GLN A 177 14.34 11.34 -4.14
CA GLN A 177 13.30 10.83 -3.23
C GLN A 177 12.19 10.11 -4.00
N ASN A 178 12.49 8.88 -4.44
CA ASN A 178 11.51 7.91 -4.91
C ASN A 178 11.58 6.62 -4.07
N PHE A 179 10.57 6.41 -3.23
CA PHE A 179 10.53 5.27 -2.30
C PHE A 179 10.35 3.92 -3.00
N TYR A 180 9.69 3.89 -4.16
CA TYR A 180 9.47 2.67 -4.93
C TYR A 180 10.73 2.27 -5.69
N ASN A 181 11.47 3.25 -6.21
CA ASN A 181 12.80 3.03 -6.77
C ASN A 181 13.75 2.44 -5.72
N ALA A 182 13.81 3.06 -4.53
CA ALA A 182 14.62 2.57 -3.43
C ALA A 182 14.21 1.15 -2.97
N LEU A 183 12.91 0.80 -3.05
CA LEU A 183 12.45 -0.55 -2.79
C LEU A 183 12.97 -1.53 -3.86
N ALA A 184 12.85 -1.20 -5.15
CA ALA A 184 13.38 -2.04 -6.23
C ALA A 184 14.90 -2.27 -6.10
N ILE A 185 15.67 -1.24 -5.68
CA ILE A 185 17.09 -1.37 -5.35
C ILE A 185 17.31 -2.38 -4.22
N ARG A 186 16.56 -2.30 -3.11
CA ARG A 186 16.66 -3.25 -1.99
C ARG A 186 16.30 -4.69 -2.38
N MET A 187 15.42 -4.84 -3.36
CA MET A 187 15.07 -6.14 -3.96
C MET A 187 16.13 -6.68 -4.92
N GLY A 188 17.24 -5.95 -5.15
CA GLY A 188 18.36 -6.39 -6.00
C GLY A 188 18.32 -5.86 -7.43
N TYR A 189 17.40 -4.97 -7.78
CA TYR A 189 17.23 -4.45 -9.15
C TYR A 189 17.86 -3.06 -9.33
N GLU A 190 19.04 -2.81 -8.76
CA GLU A 190 19.64 -1.47 -8.73
C GLU A 190 19.89 -0.86 -10.11
N GLU A 191 20.52 -1.61 -11.01
CA GLU A 191 20.82 -1.16 -12.37
C GLU A 191 19.53 -0.78 -13.12
N ALA A 192 18.57 -1.70 -13.15
CA ALA A 192 17.28 -1.48 -13.79
C ALA A 192 16.51 -0.31 -13.17
N ALA A 193 16.45 -0.20 -11.84
CA ALA A 193 15.74 0.87 -11.15
C ALA A 193 16.33 2.25 -11.51
N ASN A 194 17.65 2.38 -11.53
CA ASN A 194 18.34 3.61 -11.91
C ASN A 194 18.11 3.99 -13.38
N GLU A 195 18.14 3.00 -14.29
CA GLU A 195 17.88 3.20 -15.71
C GLU A 195 16.42 3.63 -15.96
N VAL A 196 15.46 2.92 -15.36
CA VAL A 196 14.03 3.24 -15.43
C VAL A 196 13.79 4.68 -14.99
N GLN A 197 14.30 5.10 -13.83
CA GLN A 197 14.10 6.46 -13.33
C GLN A 197 14.76 7.52 -14.22
N THR A 198 15.98 7.28 -14.68
CA THR A 198 16.68 8.19 -15.59
C THR A 198 15.87 8.45 -16.86
N LYS A 199 15.42 7.38 -17.51
CA LYS A 199 14.63 7.45 -18.74
C LYS A 199 13.24 8.07 -18.50
N TYR A 200 12.57 7.69 -17.42
CA TYR A 200 11.24 8.21 -17.10
C TYR A 200 11.26 9.72 -16.84
N LEU A 201 12.25 10.23 -16.10
CA LEU A 201 12.41 11.66 -15.85
C LEU A 201 12.84 12.42 -17.12
N ALA A 202 13.55 11.77 -18.03
CA ALA A 202 13.84 12.29 -19.37
C ALA A 202 12.63 12.23 -20.34
N ARG A 203 11.48 11.73 -19.88
CA ARG A 203 10.25 11.49 -20.69
C ARG A 203 10.41 10.43 -21.79
N ASP A 204 11.45 9.61 -21.69
CA ASP A 204 11.61 8.39 -22.48
C ASP A 204 10.83 7.25 -21.80
N TYR A 205 9.49 7.30 -21.91
CA TYR A 205 8.62 6.34 -21.23
C TYR A 205 8.77 4.93 -21.82
N GLU A 206 8.97 4.81 -23.12
CA GLU A 206 9.19 3.52 -23.79
C GLU A 206 10.51 2.90 -23.33
N GLY A 207 11.60 3.65 -23.34
CA GLY A 207 12.88 3.17 -22.84
C GLY A 207 12.83 2.82 -21.34
N ALA A 208 12.09 3.58 -20.53
CA ALA A 208 11.88 3.27 -19.12
C ALA A 208 11.10 1.96 -18.94
N MET A 209 10.06 1.71 -19.73
CA MET A 209 9.32 0.45 -19.72
C MET A 209 10.20 -0.73 -20.15
N ASN A 210 11.03 -0.55 -21.19
CA ASN A 210 11.92 -1.58 -21.72
C ASN A 210 13.07 -1.93 -20.76
N ALA A 211 13.46 -1.01 -19.88
CA ALA A 211 14.49 -1.25 -18.87
C ALA A 211 14.00 -2.13 -17.69
N LEU A 212 12.68 -2.38 -17.57
CA LEU A 212 12.14 -3.25 -16.52
C LEU A 212 12.37 -4.73 -16.83
N PRO A 213 13.07 -5.47 -15.96
CA PRO A 213 13.25 -6.91 -16.10
C PRO A 213 11.91 -7.63 -16.04
N LEU A 214 11.74 -8.66 -16.88
CA LEU A 214 10.55 -9.51 -16.85
C LEU A 214 10.35 -10.17 -15.47
N GLU A 215 11.45 -10.58 -14.84
CA GLU A 215 11.44 -11.17 -13.49
C GLU A 215 10.83 -10.23 -12.45
N PHE A 216 11.20 -8.95 -12.46
CA PHE A 216 10.62 -7.96 -11.54
C PHE A 216 9.10 -7.87 -11.72
N LEU A 217 8.62 -7.85 -12.96
CA LEU A 217 7.19 -7.77 -13.27
C LEU A 217 6.44 -9.04 -12.85
N ASP A 218 7.00 -10.23 -13.10
CA ASP A 218 6.43 -11.51 -12.69
C ASP A 218 6.37 -11.67 -11.17
N ARG A 219 7.45 -11.33 -10.45
CA ARG A 219 7.50 -11.48 -8.99
C ARG A 219 6.55 -10.52 -8.28
N THR A 220 6.32 -9.32 -8.82
CA THR A 220 5.48 -8.26 -8.19
C THR A 220 4.03 -8.24 -8.68
N SER A 221 3.63 -9.18 -9.53
CA SER A 221 2.29 -9.25 -10.13
C SER A 221 1.73 -10.67 -10.13
N LEU A 222 0.48 -10.82 -10.56
CA LEU A 222 -0.17 -12.10 -10.84
C LEU A 222 -0.29 -12.27 -12.35
N LEU A 223 0.70 -12.92 -12.95
CA LEU A 223 0.79 -13.12 -14.40
C LEU A 223 0.66 -14.61 -14.76
N GLY A 224 0.22 -14.89 -15.99
CA GLY A 224 0.21 -16.25 -16.54
C GLY A 224 -1.17 -16.93 -16.51
N THR A 225 -1.18 -18.26 -16.59
CA THR A 225 -2.41 -19.05 -16.57
C THR A 225 -3.08 -19.04 -15.19
N THR A 226 -4.33 -19.47 -15.13
CA THR A 226 -5.06 -19.62 -13.87
C THR A 226 -4.30 -20.46 -12.84
N GLU A 227 -3.63 -21.54 -13.29
CA GLU A 227 -2.84 -22.44 -12.45
C GLU A 227 -1.57 -21.76 -11.92
N GLN A 228 -0.89 -20.99 -12.76
CA GLN A 228 0.30 -20.22 -12.37
C GLN A 228 -0.08 -19.13 -11.36
N ILE A 229 -1.18 -18.41 -11.60
CA ILE A 229 -1.71 -17.41 -10.67
C ILE A 229 -2.11 -18.08 -9.34
N ALA A 230 -2.77 -19.23 -9.36
CA ALA A 230 -3.13 -19.97 -8.15
C ALA A 230 -1.90 -20.42 -7.34
N ALA A 231 -0.83 -20.85 -8.02
CA ALA A 231 0.44 -21.16 -7.38
C ALA A 231 1.09 -19.93 -6.76
N ARG A 232 1.11 -18.81 -7.49
CA ARG A 232 1.63 -17.54 -6.98
C ARG A 232 0.86 -17.05 -5.76
N MET A 233 -0.47 -17.20 -5.72
CA MET A 233 -1.27 -16.86 -4.54
C MET A 233 -0.86 -17.66 -3.30
N ARG A 234 -0.55 -18.96 -3.45
CA ARG A 234 0.00 -19.78 -2.35
C ARG A 234 1.36 -19.29 -1.89
N GLU A 235 2.26 -18.95 -2.82
CA GLU A 235 3.57 -18.38 -2.46
C GLU A 235 3.43 -17.12 -1.60
N TYR A 236 2.49 -16.22 -1.94
CA TYR A 236 2.20 -15.05 -1.11
C TYR A 236 1.66 -15.41 0.27
N ALA A 237 0.74 -16.37 0.35
CA ALA A 237 0.20 -16.84 1.62
C ALA A 237 1.29 -17.47 2.52
N ASP A 238 2.14 -18.32 1.95
CA ASP A 238 3.29 -18.93 2.64
C ASP A 238 4.30 -17.89 3.11
N ALA A 239 4.41 -16.78 2.38
CA ALA A 239 5.23 -15.63 2.75
C ALA A 239 4.60 -14.72 3.80
N GLY A 240 3.43 -15.06 4.35
CA GLY A 240 2.75 -14.32 5.42
C GLY A 240 1.78 -13.24 4.96
N VAL A 241 1.42 -13.20 3.68
CA VAL A 241 0.37 -12.30 3.17
C VAL A 241 -1.00 -12.85 3.50
N THR A 242 -1.83 -12.04 4.17
CA THR A 242 -3.18 -12.45 4.59
C THR A 242 -4.26 -12.00 3.60
N THR A 243 -3.97 -11.03 2.73
CA THR A 243 -4.96 -10.50 1.79
C THR A 243 -4.30 -10.04 0.50
N LEU A 244 -4.87 -10.43 -0.65
CA LEU A 244 -4.46 -9.94 -1.96
C LEU A 244 -5.49 -8.96 -2.51
N ALA A 245 -5.06 -7.72 -2.70
CA ALA A 245 -5.83 -6.70 -3.40
C ALA A 245 -5.47 -6.73 -4.89
N LEU A 246 -6.40 -7.14 -5.73
CA LEU A 246 -6.19 -7.20 -7.18
C LEU A 246 -6.25 -5.79 -7.78
N ALA A 247 -5.12 -5.32 -8.31
CA ALA A 247 -5.04 -4.07 -9.05
C ALA A 247 -5.30 -4.33 -10.53
N LEU A 248 -6.21 -3.57 -11.13
CA LEU A 248 -6.57 -3.70 -12.54
C LEU A 248 -6.18 -2.40 -13.25
N PRO A 249 -5.08 -2.38 -14.03
CA PRO A 249 -4.61 -1.16 -14.66
C PRO A 249 -5.69 -0.52 -15.52
N ASP A 250 -5.99 0.77 -15.30
CA ASP A 250 -7.06 1.48 -16.02
C ASP A 250 -6.80 1.63 -17.53
N SER A 251 -5.54 1.48 -17.95
CA SER A 251 -5.13 1.38 -19.35
C SER A 251 -5.69 0.13 -20.06
N VAL A 252 -6.11 -0.89 -19.31
CA VAL A 252 -6.65 -2.14 -19.85
C VAL A 252 -8.17 -1.99 -20.09
N PRO A 253 -8.68 -2.36 -21.28
CA PRO A 253 -10.11 -2.32 -21.59
C PRO A 253 -10.98 -3.04 -20.54
N LEU A 254 -12.15 -2.45 -20.23
CA LEU A 254 -13.06 -2.96 -19.19
C LEU A 254 -13.41 -4.45 -19.34
N PRO A 255 -13.71 -4.99 -20.54
CA PRO A 255 -14.00 -6.43 -20.68
C PRO A 255 -12.83 -7.32 -20.24
N LEU A 256 -11.59 -6.91 -20.53
CA LEU A 256 -10.39 -7.65 -20.12
C LEU A 256 -10.19 -7.56 -18.60
N ARG A 257 -10.45 -6.40 -17.98
CA ARG A 257 -10.39 -6.24 -16.52
C ARG A 257 -11.41 -7.13 -15.79
N ILE A 258 -12.64 -7.21 -16.31
CA ILE A 258 -13.67 -8.13 -15.78
C ILE A 258 -13.23 -9.59 -15.95
N GLY A 259 -12.65 -9.93 -17.11
CA GLY A 259 -12.08 -11.26 -17.35
C GLY A 259 -10.97 -11.61 -16.35
N ALA A 260 -10.04 -10.68 -16.12
CA ALA A 260 -8.94 -10.84 -15.17
C ALA A 260 -9.45 -11.07 -13.73
N LEU A 261 -10.49 -10.33 -13.30
CA LEU A 261 -11.13 -10.56 -12.00
C LEU A 261 -11.75 -11.95 -11.87
N ARG A 262 -12.44 -12.44 -12.91
CA ARG A 262 -13.03 -13.79 -12.90
C ARG A 262 -11.95 -14.86 -12.81
N ILE A 263 -10.85 -14.69 -13.53
CA ILE A 263 -9.71 -15.60 -13.47
C ILE A 263 -9.04 -15.52 -12.10
N GLY A 264 -8.86 -14.33 -11.51
CA GLY A 264 -8.35 -14.17 -10.15
C GLY A 264 -9.21 -14.90 -9.12
N ALA A 265 -10.54 -14.83 -9.24
CA ALA A 265 -11.45 -15.58 -8.37
C ALA A 265 -11.36 -17.10 -8.58
N ALA A 266 -11.25 -17.57 -9.83
CA ALA A 266 -11.06 -18.99 -10.13
C ALA A 266 -9.70 -19.50 -9.64
N ALA A 267 -8.64 -18.71 -9.79
CA ALA A 267 -7.31 -19.02 -9.28
C ALA A 267 -7.30 -19.08 -7.75
N TYR A 268 -8.01 -18.18 -7.07
CA TYR A 268 -8.18 -18.24 -5.61
C TYR A 268 -8.84 -19.55 -5.18
N GLN A 269 -9.93 -19.96 -5.83
CA GLN A 269 -10.58 -21.25 -5.55
C GLN A 269 -9.63 -22.44 -5.81
N LEU A 270 -8.88 -22.41 -6.91
CA LEU A 270 -7.89 -23.44 -7.27
C LEU A 270 -6.69 -23.46 -6.30
N SER A 271 -6.38 -22.33 -5.67
CA SER A 271 -5.25 -22.23 -4.76
C SER A 271 -5.42 -23.08 -3.50
N GLY A 272 -6.67 -23.35 -3.10
CA GLY A 272 -7.01 -24.07 -1.87
C GLY A 272 -6.85 -23.24 -0.60
N LEU A 273 -6.59 -21.92 -0.72
CA LEU A 273 -6.49 -20.99 0.40
C LEU A 273 -7.86 -20.71 1.02
N SER A 274 -7.91 -20.54 2.34
CA SER A 274 -9.12 -20.29 3.14
C SER A 274 -9.19 -18.85 3.62
#